data_AF-A0A7C5L4N5-F1
#
_entry.id   AF-A0A7C5L4N5-F1
#
_cell.length_a   1.000
_cell.length_b   1.000
_cell.length_c   1.000
_cell.angle_alpha   90.00
_cell.angle_beta   90.00
_cell.angle_gamma   90.00
#
_symmetry.space_group_name_H-M   'P 1'
#
loop_
_entity.id
_entity.type
_entity.pdbx_description
1 polymer ?
#
loop_
_entity_poly.entity_id
_entity_poly.type
_entity_poly.pdbx_seq_one_letter_code
_entity_poly.pdbx_strand_id
1 'polypeptide(L)'
;MREVWLRRAVSTLYYGVLHEVIAFLEEGGVRVNRNYRVHETVRTLLSNRIPKAGIWMGKLHKLRTFADYDIDKPFTYSDYKNALQLAKLVLREVGR
;
A
#
# COMPACT_ATOMS: atom_id res chain seq x y z
N MET A 1 -14.82 -14.12 -12.49
CA MET A 1 -15.21 -12.68 -12.57
C MET A 1 -15.09 -11.94 -11.24
N ARG A 2 -15.79 -12.36 -10.15
CA ARG A 2 -15.75 -11.63 -8.86
C ARG A 2 -14.33 -11.45 -8.30
N GLU A 3 -13.48 -12.48 -8.39
CA GLU A 3 -12.09 -12.44 -7.93
C GLU A 3 -11.22 -11.40 -8.66
N VAL A 4 -11.35 -11.31 -9.99
CA VAL A 4 -10.59 -10.35 -10.82
C VAL A 4 -10.83 -8.92 -10.33
N TRP A 5 -12.07 -8.59 -9.99
CA TRP A 5 -12.43 -7.28 -9.44
C TRP A 5 -11.83 -7.03 -8.06
N LEU A 6 -11.78 -8.06 -7.19
CA LEU A 6 -11.16 -7.93 -5.87
C LEU A 6 -9.65 -7.67 -6.00
N ARG A 7 -8.96 -8.41 -6.86
CA ARG A 7 -7.52 -8.22 -7.12
C ARG A 7 -7.24 -6.81 -7.64
N ARG A 8 -8.00 -6.37 -8.66
CA ARG A 8 -7.89 -5.02 -9.20
C ARG A 8 -8.16 -3.95 -8.15
N ALA A 9 -9.20 -4.13 -7.32
CA ALA A 9 -9.51 -3.19 -6.25
C ALA A 9 -8.36 -3.07 -5.23
N VAL A 10 -7.71 -4.17 -4.83
CA VAL A 10 -6.55 -4.13 -3.93
C VAL A 10 -5.34 -3.44 -4.58
N SER A 11 -5.09 -3.70 -5.86
CA SER A 11 -4.01 -3.02 -6.61
C SER A 11 -4.25 -1.51 -6.66
N THR A 12 -5.45 -1.08 -7.08
CA THR A 12 -5.84 0.33 -7.11
C THR A 12 -5.77 0.99 -5.74
N LEU A 13 -6.28 0.32 -4.69
CA LEU A 13 -6.23 0.81 -3.32
C LEU A 13 -4.78 1.04 -2.85
N TYR A 14 -3.88 0.10 -3.10
CA TYR A 14 -2.48 0.23 -2.74
C TYR A 14 -1.82 1.44 -3.41
N TYR A 15 -2.04 1.63 -4.72
CA TYR A 15 -1.48 2.77 -5.43
C TYR A 15 -2.05 4.11 -4.93
N GLY A 16 -3.34 4.17 -4.60
CA GLY A 16 -3.92 5.35 -3.95
C GLY A 16 -3.22 5.68 -2.63
N VAL A 17 -3.07 4.70 -1.74
CA VAL A 17 -2.34 4.88 -0.46
C VAL A 17 -0.88 5.27 -0.70
N LEU A 18 -0.21 4.65 -1.67
CA LEU A 18 1.17 4.98 -2.02
C LEU A 18 1.33 6.45 -2.40
N HIS A 19 0.41 6.98 -3.21
CA HIS A 19 0.44 8.37 -3.63
C HIS A 19 0.18 9.34 -2.47
N GLU A 20 -0.75 9.02 -1.58
CA GLU A 20 -0.99 9.81 -0.36
C GLU A 20 0.23 9.83 0.57
N VAL A 21 0.88 8.69 0.75
CA VAL A 21 2.11 8.61 1.55
C VAL A 21 3.25 9.41 0.89
N ILE A 22 3.40 9.35 -0.44
CA ILE A 22 4.39 10.16 -1.16
C ILE A 22 4.12 11.65 -0.92
N ALA A 23 2.87 12.09 -1.07
CA ALA A 23 2.50 13.48 -0.82
C ALA A 23 2.84 13.90 0.62
N PHE A 24 2.48 13.09 1.62
CA PHE A 24 2.83 13.33 3.02
C PHE A 24 4.36 13.44 3.27
N LEU A 25 5.16 12.59 2.61
CA LEU A 25 6.62 12.65 2.71
C LEU A 25 7.18 13.92 2.04
N GLU A 26 6.67 14.28 0.86
CA GLU A 26 7.06 15.47 0.10
C GLU A 26 6.65 16.77 0.82
N GLU A 27 5.47 16.83 1.44
CA GLU A 27 5.05 17.92 2.35
C GLU A 27 5.98 18.07 3.56
N GLY A 28 6.62 16.99 3.99
CA GLY A 28 7.65 16.99 5.02
C GLY A 28 9.07 17.32 4.53
N GLY A 29 9.22 17.74 3.28
CA GLY A 29 10.52 18.08 2.68
C GLY A 29 11.34 16.89 2.18
N VAL A 30 10.79 15.67 2.18
CA VAL A 30 11.49 14.48 1.69
C VAL A 30 11.16 14.25 0.22
N ARG A 31 12.15 14.40 -0.66
CA ARG A 31 11.97 14.10 -2.09
C ARG A 31 11.93 12.60 -2.34
N VAL A 32 10.84 12.11 -2.94
CA VAL A 32 10.70 10.68 -3.29
C VAL A 32 10.98 10.46 -4.78
N ASN A 33 11.96 9.62 -5.10
CA ASN A 33 12.22 9.24 -6.49
C ASN A 33 11.24 8.14 -6.93
N ARG A 34 10.44 8.42 -7.97
CA ARG A 34 9.35 7.56 -8.46
C ARG A 34 9.85 6.57 -9.52
N ASN A 35 10.81 5.73 -9.14
CA ASN A 35 11.38 4.68 -10.00
C ASN A 35 10.87 3.28 -9.60
N TYR A 36 11.45 2.22 -10.17
CA TYR A 36 11.06 0.83 -9.89
C TYR A 36 11.20 0.42 -8.40
N ARG A 37 12.01 1.15 -7.61
CA ARG A 37 12.20 0.93 -6.17
C ARG A 37 11.28 1.77 -5.29
N VAL A 38 10.37 2.57 -5.88
CA VAL A 38 9.52 3.51 -5.14
C VAL A 38 8.78 2.85 -3.98
N HIS A 39 8.32 1.61 -4.14
CA HIS A 39 7.61 0.86 -3.09
C HIS A 39 8.47 0.61 -1.85
N GLU A 40 9.73 0.24 -2.06
CA GLU A 40 10.67 0.00 -0.97
C GLU A 40 11.14 1.31 -0.35
N THR A 41 11.49 2.29 -1.18
CA THR A 41 11.92 3.62 -0.73
C THR A 41 10.84 4.28 0.14
N VAL A 42 9.59 4.32 -0.32
CA VAL A 42 8.48 4.89 0.44
C VAL A 42 8.25 4.14 1.75
N ARG A 43 8.30 2.81 1.73
CA ARG A 43 8.15 2.01 2.96
C ARG A 43 9.25 2.34 3.97
N THR A 44 10.51 2.43 3.55
CA THR A 44 11.65 2.73 4.42
C THR A 44 11.54 4.14 5.01
N LEU A 45 11.27 5.14 4.16
CA LEU A 45 11.08 6.53 4.60
C LEU A 45 9.89 6.66 5.57
N LEU A 46 8.76 6.02 5.24
CA LEU A 46 7.59 6.01 6.12
C LEU A 46 7.89 5.29 7.43
N SER A 47 8.65 4.19 7.42
CA SER A 47 9.03 3.45 8.64
C SER A 47 9.93 4.29 9.55
N ASN A 48 10.82 5.10 8.98
CA ASN A 48 11.68 5.99 9.76
C ASN A 48 10.89 7.12 10.42
N ARG A 49 9.82 7.61 9.78
CA ARG A 49 9.01 8.72 10.30
C ARG A 49 7.86 8.26 11.20
N ILE A 50 7.18 7.17 10.82
CA ILE A 50 6.05 6.56 11.51
C ILE A 50 6.17 5.03 11.40
N PRO A 51 6.89 4.37 12.35
CA PRO A 51 7.21 2.95 12.27
C PRO A 51 6.00 2.03 12.05
N LYS A 52 4.87 2.30 12.74
CA LYS A 52 3.64 1.51 12.61
C LYS A 52 3.05 1.60 11.20
N ALA A 53 2.98 2.81 10.63
CA ALA A 53 2.50 3.03 9.27
C ALA A 53 3.38 2.32 8.24
N GLY A 54 4.71 2.33 8.44
CA GLY A 54 5.65 1.58 7.62
C GLY A 54 5.40 0.06 7.62
N ILE A 55 5.11 -0.51 8.80
CA ILE A 55 4.74 -1.94 8.94
C ILE A 55 3.44 -2.24 8.17
N TRP A 56 2.41 -1.43 8.33
CA TRP A 56 1.12 -1.63 7.66
C TRP A 56 1.22 -1.44 6.16
N MET A 57 1.97 -0.44 5.70
CA MET A 57 2.27 -0.22 4.28
C MET A 57 3.02 -1.41 3.66
N GLY A 58 3.96 -2.00 4.40
CA GLY A 58 4.63 -3.23 3.99
C GLY A 58 3.68 -4.43 3.84
N LYS A 59 2.74 -4.60 4.76
CA LYS A 59 1.70 -5.64 4.67
C LYS A 59 0.75 -5.40 3.50
N LEU A 60 0.34 -4.15 3.28
CA LEU A 60 -0.52 -3.76 2.15
C LEU A 60 0.18 -4.01 0.81
N HIS A 61 1.48 -3.68 0.72
CA HIS A 61 2.29 -3.97 -0.48
C HIS A 61 2.32 -5.47 -0.78
N LYS A 62 2.53 -6.33 0.23
CA LYS A 62 2.48 -7.79 0.06
C LYS A 62 1.13 -8.29 -0.47
N LEU A 63 0.01 -7.75 0.03
CA LEU A 63 -1.31 -8.10 -0.47
C LEU A 63 -1.53 -7.66 -1.92
N ARG A 64 -1.02 -6.48 -2.29
CA ARG A 64 -1.03 -6.03 -3.69
C ARG A 64 -0.16 -6.92 -4.58
N THR A 65 1.04 -7.31 -4.13
CA THR A 65 1.90 -8.26 -4.86
C THR A 65 1.18 -9.60 -5.06
N PHE A 66 0.54 -10.11 -4.01
CA PHE A 66 -0.29 -11.32 -4.08
C PHE A 66 -1.44 -11.17 -5.08
N ALA A 67 -2.14 -10.04 -5.06
CA ALA A 67 -3.24 -9.75 -5.99
C ALA A 67 -2.78 -9.70 -7.46
N ASP A 68 -1.65 -9.05 -7.73
CA ASP A 68 -1.16 -8.77 -9.09
C ASP A 68 -0.36 -9.91 -9.72
N TYR A 69 0.39 -10.69 -8.93
CA TYR A 69 1.37 -11.64 -9.47
C TYR A 69 1.10 -13.11 -9.12
N ASP A 70 0.46 -13.41 -7.98
CA ASP A 70 0.08 -14.78 -7.62
C ASP A 70 -1.30 -15.12 -8.22
N ILE A 71 -1.39 -15.20 -9.55
CA ILE A 71 -2.66 -15.44 -10.27
C ILE A 71 -3.17 -16.88 -10.11
N ASP A 72 -2.28 -17.83 -9.79
CA ASP A 72 -2.62 -19.25 -9.65
C ASP A 72 -3.19 -19.61 -8.27
N LYS A 73 -3.09 -18.68 -7.30
CA LYS A 73 -3.59 -18.88 -5.94
C LYS A 73 -4.90 -18.14 -5.74
N PRO A 74 -5.93 -18.71 -5.09
CA PRO A 74 -7.22 -18.03 -4.93
C PRO A 74 -7.09 -16.74 -4.11
N PHE A 75 -7.69 -15.66 -4.61
CA PHE A 75 -7.77 -14.38 -3.89
C PHE A 75 -9.19 -14.14 -3.37
N THR A 76 -9.31 -13.93 -2.06
CA THR A 76 -10.61 -13.96 -1.38
C THR A 76 -11.12 -12.56 -1.03
N TYR A 77 -12.39 -12.49 -0.64
CA TYR A 77 -12.96 -11.27 -0.07
C TYR A 77 -12.35 -10.90 1.30
N SER A 78 -11.80 -11.88 2.02
CA SER A 78 -11.08 -11.64 3.28
C SER A 78 -9.77 -10.88 3.03
N ASP A 79 -9.04 -11.24 1.97
CA ASP A 79 -7.81 -10.55 1.56
C ASP A 79 -8.09 -9.09 1.20
N TYR A 80 -9.17 -8.84 0.47
CA TYR A 80 -9.65 -7.49 0.18
C TYR A 80 -10.01 -6.70 1.44
N LYS A 81 -10.75 -7.30 2.39
CA LYS A 81 -11.08 -6.66 3.67
C LYS A 81 -9.83 -6.31 4.48
N ASN A 82 -8.85 -7.20 4.51
CA ASN A 82 -7.56 -6.96 5.15
C ASN A 82 -6.82 -5.79 4.50
N ALA A 83 -6.80 -5.73 3.15
CA ALA A 83 -6.21 -4.61 2.42
C ALA A 83 -6.90 -3.27 2.76
N LEU A 84 -8.23 -3.23 2.82
CA LEU A 84 -8.99 -2.04 3.25
C LEU A 84 -8.63 -1.61 4.67
N GLN A 85 -8.53 -2.55 5.60
CA GLN A 85 -8.17 -2.23 6.99
C GLN A 85 -6.76 -1.65 7.07
N LEU A 86 -5.79 -2.26 6.40
CA LEU A 86 -4.41 -1.77 6.35
C LEU A 86 -4.32 -0.38 5.70
N ALA A 87 -5.02 -0.16 4.60
CA ALA A 87 -5.08 1.15 3.93
C ALA A 87 -5.60 2.24 4.87
N LYS A 88 -6.71 1.99 5.58
CA LYS A 88 -7.27 2.93 6.57
C LYS A 88 -6.29 3.24 7.70
N LEU A 89 -5.57 2.23 8.18
CA LEU A 89 -4.57 2.41 9.23
C LEU A 89 -3.40 3.28 8.74
N VAL A 90 -2.91 3.07 7.52
CA VAL A 90 -1.84 3.91 6.94
C VAL A 90 -2.32 5.35 6.75
N LEU A 91 -3.48 5.55 6.12
CA LEU A 91 -4.02 6.88 5.83
C LEU A 91 -4.26 7.70 7.11
N ARG A 92 -4.81 7.07 8.16
CA ARG A 92 -5.00 7.69 9.46
C ARG A 92 -3.70 8.25 10.04
N GLU A 93 -2.60 7.51 9.95
CA GLU A 93 -1.31 7.95 10.50
C GLU A 93 -0.68 9.10 9.71
N VAL A 94 -0.95 9.19 8.41
CA VAL A 94 -0.47 10.30 7.55
C VAL A 94 -1.47 11.47 7.47
N GLY A 95 -2.57 11.43 8.22
CA GLY A 95 -3.54 12.52 8.30
C GLY A 95 -4.44 12.66 7.07
N ARG A 96 -4.83 11.54 6.47
CA ARG A 96 -5.69 11.46 5.26
C ARG A 96 -6.96 10.64 5.49
#